data_AF-L7MSH5-F1
#
_entry.id   AF-L7MSH5-F1
#
_cell.length_a   1.000
_cell.length_b   1.000
_cell.length_c   1.000
_cell.angle_alpha   90.00
_cell.angle_beta   90.00
_cell.angle_gamma   90.00
#
_symmetry.space_group_name_H-M   'P 1'
#
loop_
_entity.id
_entity.type
_entity.pdbx_description
1 polymer ?
#
loop_
_entity_poly.entity_id
_entity_poly.type
_entity_poly.pdbx_seq_one_letter_code
_entity_poly.pdbx_strand_id
1 'polypeptide(L)'
;AEGGGDDGDEVPQIDAYELLEAVEILSKLPKDFYDKIEARKWQERKEALEAVEVLVKNPKLEAGDYADLVKALKKVVGKDTNVMLVALAAKCLTGLAVGLRKKFGQYAGHVVPTILEKFKEKKPQVVQALQEAIDAIFLTTTLQNISEDVLAVMDNKNPTIKQQTSLFIARSFRHCTASTLPKSLLKPFCAALLKHINDSAPEVRDAAFEALGTALKVVGEKAVNPFLNDVDKLKLDKIKECSGKVELIHGKKAGLAAEKKDLKPGPGRTAASGAAGDKDTKDISAPKPGPLKKAPATKVNRRLGKYGLKLEFSGVGSESQVHGCPSIGFHLRN
;
A
#
# COMPACT_ATOMS: atom_id res chain seq x y z
N ALA A 1 61.07 6.83 -13.96
CA ALA A 1 60.43 6.71 -12.64
C ALA A 1 59.24 7.66 -12.66
N GLU A 2 58.04 7.11 -12.89
CA GLU A 2 56.99 6.81 -11.87
C GLU A 2 55.97 7.96 -11.91
N GLY A 3 54.69 7.79 -12.23
CA GLY A 3 53.81 6.65 -11.98
C GLY A 3 53.03 6.94 -10.70
N GLY A 4 51.80 7.43 -10.82
CA GLY A 4 50.94 7.78 -9.68
C GLY A 4 49.49 7.91 -10.11
N GLY A 5 48.89 6.78 -10.52
CA GLY A 5 47.45 6.64 -10.66
C GLY A 5 46.83 6.48 -9.28
N ASP A 6 45.92 7.39 -8.95
CA ASP A 6 45.03 7.33 -7.79
C ASP A 6 43.88 6.36 -8.13
N ASP A 7 44.12 5.06 -7.98
CA ASP A 7 43.06 4.04 -7.98
C ASP A 7 42.37 4.08 -6.61
N GLY A 8 41.28 4.83 -6.55
CA GLY A 8 40.33 4.76 -5.45
C GLY A 8 39.59 3.43 -5.49
N ASP A 9 40.09 2.43 -4.78
CA ASP A 9 39.40 1.17 -4.49
C ASP A 9 38.04 1.46 -3.84
N GLU A 10 36.95 1.40 -4.61
CA GLU A 10 35.59 1.32 -4.09
C GLU A 10 35.44 -0.01 -3.37
N VAL A 11 35.54 0.01 -2.04
CA VAL A 11 35.30 -1.16 -1.19
C VAL A 11 33.92 -1.73 -1.53
N PRO A 12 33.81 -3.01 -1.94
CA PRO A 12 32.53 -3.60 -2.30
C PRO A 12 31.56 -3.50 -1.12
N GLN A 13 30.46 -2.76 -1.32
CA GLN A 13 29.42 -2.64 -0.32
C GLN A 13 28.68 -3.98 -0.23
N ILE A 14 29.14 -4.86 0.67
CA ILE A 14 28.57 -6.19 0.88
C ILE A 14 27.12 -6.03 1.33
N ASP A 15 26.16 -6.47 0.50
CA ASP A 15 24.76 -6.50 0.87
C ASP A 15 24.56 -7.53 1.99
N ALA A 16 24.14 -7.07 3.17
CA ALA A 16 23.91 -7.91 4.33
C ALA A 16 22.97 -9.10 4.07
N TYR A 17 22.08 -9.00 3.07
CA TYR A 17 21.23 -10.11 2.64
C TYR A 17 22.00 -11.27 2.01
N GLU A 18 23.09 -10.99 1.30
CA GLU A 18 23.89 -12.05 0.66
C GLU A 18 24.55 -12.95 1.71
N LEU A 19 24.85 -12.38 2.89
CA LEU A 19 25.41 -13.10 4.04
C LEU A 19 24.37 -13.92 4.82
N LEU A 20 23.07 -13.75 4.56
CA LEU A 20 22.02 -14.51 5.23
C LEU A 20 21.90 -15.92 4.64
N GLU A 21 21.55 -16.87 5.51
CA GLU A 21 21.14 -18.21 5.10
C GLU A 21 19.75 -18.16 4.46
N ALA A 22 19.58 -18.83 3.33
CA ALA A 22 18.30 -18.91 2.65
C ALA A 22 17.40 -19.95 3.32
N VAL A 23 16.16 -19.58 3.61
CA VAL A 23 15.20 -20.46 4.29
C VAL A 23 14.22 -21.05 3.28
N GLU A 24 14.21 -22.38 3.15
CA GLU A 24 13.15 -23.13 2.46
C GLU A 24 11.84 -23.05 3.27
N ILE A 25 10.73 -22.70 2.61
CA ILE A 25 9.43 -22.54 3.27
C ILE A 25 8.27 -23.32 2.64
N LEU A 26 8.39 -23.79 1.39
CA LEU A 26 7.33 -24.49 0.69
C LEU A 26 7.05 -25.85 1.35
N SER A 27 8.08 -26.57 1.79
CA SER A 27 7.91 -27.84 2.53
C SER A 27 7.35 -27.65 3.95
N LYS A 28 7.41 -26.42 4.47
CA LYS A 28 6.92 -26.04 5.81
C LYS A 28 5.47 -25.58 5.80
N LEU A 29 4.85 -25.46 4.63
CA LEU A 29 3.42 -25.17 4.53
C LEU A 29 2.62 -26.31 5.19
N PRO A 30 1.57 -25.99 5.97
CA PRO A 30 0.65 -27.01 6.47
C PRO A 30 0.10 -27.86 5.32
N LYS A 31 0.00 -29.18 5.51
CA LYS A 31 -0.49 -30.11 4.48
C LYS A 31 -1.90 -29.78 3.98
N ASP A 32 -2.70 -29.16 4.84
CA ASP A 32 -4.07 -28.74 4.60
C ASP A 32 -4.18 -27.26 4.15
N PHE A 33 -3.06 -26.58 3.86
CA PHE A 33 -3.05 -25.16 3.50
C PHE A 33 -3.98 -24.85 2.32
N TYR A 34 -3.87 -25.60 1.24
CA TYR A 34 -4.64 -25.35 0.01
C TYR A 34 -6.13 -25.68 0.18
N ASP A 35 -6.49 -26.55 1.12
CA ASP A 35 -7.88 -26.81 1.48
C ASP A 35 -8.43 -25.68 2.36
N LYS A 36 -7.67 -25.29 3.39
CA LYS A 36 -8.06 -24.24 4.35
C LYS A 36 -8.20 -22.87 3.69
N ILE A 37 -7.34 -22.51 2.75
CA ILE A 37 -7.38 -21.21 2.08
C ILE A 37 -8.62 -21.04 1.19
N GLU A 38 -9.24 -22.14 0.78
CA GLU A 38 -10.48 -22.19 -0.01
C GLU A 38 -11.74 -22.40 0.84
N ALA A 39 -11.58 -22.60 2.15
CA ALA A 39 -12.69 -22.90 3.05
C ALA A 39 -13.72 -21.77 3.10
N ARG A 40 -14.99 -22.14 3.22
CA ARG A 40 -16.09 -21.16 3.40
C ARG A 40 -15.93 -20.39 4.71
N LYS A 41 -15.44 -21.05 5.75
CA LYS A 41 -15.23 -20.47 7.08
C LYS A 41 -13.99 -19.57 7.05
N TRP A 42 -14.18 -18.27 7.26
CA TRP A 42 -13.10 -17.29 7.16
C TRP A 42 -11.98 -17.52 8.19
N GLN A 43 -12.29 -18.14 9.34
CA GLN A 43 -11.29 -18.47 10.34
C GLN A 43 -10.29 -19.52 9.87
N GLU A 44 -10.71 -20.49 9.04
CA GLU A 44 -9.79 -21.49 8.47
C GLU A 44 -8.87 -20.85 7.43
N ARG A 45 -9.41 -19.95 6.59
CA ARG A 45 -8.59 -19.13 5.68
C ARG A 45 -7.61 -18.25 6.45
N LYS A 46 -8.03 -17.69 7.58
CA LYS A 46 -7.15 -16.90 8.45
C LYS A 46 -5.98 -17.72 8.99
N GLU A 47 -6.26 -18.91 9.52
CA GLU A 47 -5.22 -19.81 10.05
C GLU A 47 -4.20 -20.19 8.96
N ALA A 48 -4.68 -20.51 7.74
CA ALA A 48 -3.80 -20.79 6.61
C ALA A 48 -2.89 -19.60 6.26
N LEU A 49 -3.43 -18.38 6.26
CA LEU A 49 -2.67 -17.16 6.00
C LEU A 49 -1.68 -16.83 7.12
N GLU A 50 -2.05 -17.02 8.40
CA GLU A 50 -1.16 -16.81 9.55
C GLU A 50 0.04 -17.77 9.51
N ALA A 51 -0.16 -19.02 9.07
CA ALA A 51 0.93 -19.97 8.85
C ALA A 51 1.93 -19.47 7.80
N VAL A 52 1.44 -18.91 6.69
CA VAL A 52 2.31 -18.31 5.66
C VAL A 52 3.00 -17.05 6.19
N GLU A 53 2.29 -16.18 6.91
CA GLU A 53 2.83 -14.94 7.48
C GLU A 53 4.06 -15.22 8.37
N VAL A 54 4.03 -16.29 9.16
CA VAL A 54 5.17 -16.69 9.99
C VAL A 54 6.37 -17.10 9.13
N LEU A 55 6.14 -17.85 8.05
CA LEU A 55 7.20 -18.33 7.16
C LEU A 55 7.87 -17.20 6.37
N VAL A 56 7.08 -16.25 5.86
CA VAL A 56 7.59 -15.16 5.02
C VAL A 56 8.25 -14.02 5.80
N LYS A 57 8.26 -14.08 7.14
CA LYS A 57 9.05 -13.17 7.98
C LYS A 57 10.55 -13.46 7.91
N ASN A 58 10.95 -14.61 7.37
CA ASN A 58 12.35 -14.90 7.12
C ASN A 58 12.89 -13.92 6.05
N PRO A 59 14.00 -13.22 6.33
CA PRO A 59 14.48 -12.14 5.47
C PRO A 59 14.99 -12.61 4.11
N LYS A 60 15.44 -13.88 3.98
CA LYS A 60 15.91 -14.50 2.73
C LYS A 60 15.24 -15.86 2.56
N LEU A 61 14.56 -16.04 1.44
CA LEU A 61 13.86 -17.28 1.08
C LEU A 61 14.64 -18.04 0.01
N GLU A 62 14.63 -19.36 0.11
CA GLU A 62 15.20 -20.22 -0.92
C GLU A 62 14.43 -20.07 -2.25
N ALA A 63 15.11 -20.32 -3.38
CA ALA A 63 14.41 -20.41 -4.66
C ALA A 63 13.51 -21.65 -4.69
N GLY A 64 12.33 -21.53 -5.28
CA GLY A 64 11.40 -22.64 -5.45
C GLY A 64 10.26 -22.27 -6.39
N ASP A 65 9.35 -23.21 -6.59
CA ASP A 65 8.11 -22.96 -7.32
C ASP A 65 7.06 -22.36 -6.38
N TYR A 66 6.93 -21.04 -6.43
CA TYR A 66 5.98 -20.29 -5.62
C TYR A 66 4.66 -20.01 -6.36
N ALA A 67 4.49 -20.53 -7.58
CA ALA A 67 3.36 -20.16 -8.45
C ALA A 67 2.00 -20.40 -7.78
N ASP A 68 1.80 -21.57 -7.19
CA ASP A 68 0.53 -21.94 -6.54
C ASP A 68 0.29 -21.13 -5.27
N LEU A 69 1.32 -20.88 -4.47
CA LEU A 69 1.20 -20.05 -3.27
C LEU A 69 0.84 -18.61 -3.64
N VAL A 70 1.54 -18.01 -4.62
CA VAL A 70 1.25 -16.66 -5.09
C VAL A 70 -0.14 -16.56 -5.69
N LYS A 71 -0.57 -17.58 -6.45
CA LYS A 71 -1.93 -17.67 -7.01
C LYS A 71 -3.00 -17.69 -5.92
N ALA A 72 -2.80 -18.48 -4.85
CA ALA A 72 -3.72 -18.54 -3.72
C ALA A 72 -3.81 -17.19 -2.98
N LEU A 73 -2.66 -16.58 -2.65
CA LEU A 73 -2.61 -15.28 -1.99
C LEU A 73 -3.25 -14.17 -2.84
N LYS A 74 -2.94 -14.13 -4.14
CA LYS A 74 -3.56 -13.20 -5.09
C LYS A 74 -5.09 -13.37 -5.12
N LYS A 75 -5.57 -14.61 -5.11
CA LYS A 75 -7.02 -14.89 -5.10
C LYS A 75 -7.68 -14.33 -3.84
N VAL A 76 -7.06 -14.49 -2.67
CA VAL A 76 -7.56 -13.88 -1.42
C VAL A 76 -7.57 -12.36 -1.53
N VAL A 77 -6.49 -11.73 -2.00
CA VAL A 77 -6.43 -10.28 -2.18
C VAL A 77 -7.55 -9.80 -3.11
N GLY A 78 -7.74 -10.44 -4.27
CA GLY A 78 -8.71 -9.98 -5.27
C GLY A 78 -10.17 -10.30 -4.91
N LYS A 79 -10.44 -11.44 -4.27
CA LYS A 79 -11.79 -12.02 -4.19
C LYS A 79 -12.32 -12.26 -2.78
N ASP A 80 -11.50 -12.21 -1.73
CA ASP A 80 -12.02 -12.42 -0.38
C ASP A 80 -12.89 -11.25 0.07
N THR A 81 -14.04 -11.59 0.67
CA THR A 81 -15.01 -10.62 1.19
C THR A 81 -14.61 -10.11 2.56
N ASN A 82 -13.78 -10.84 3.31
CA ASN A 82 -13.23 -10.39 4.57
C ASN A 82 -11.96 -9.57 4.33
N VAL A 83 -12.11 -8.25 4.42
CA VAL A 83 -11.03 -7.28 4.19
C VAL A 83 -9.82 -7.44 5.13
N MET A 84 -9.98 -8.08 6.29
CA MET A 84 -8.85 -8.38 7.16
C MET A 84 -7.97 -9.50 6.59
N LEU A 85 -8.57 -10.47 5.89
CA LEU A 85 -7.83 -11.53 5.18
C LEU A 85 -7.13 -10.97 3.95
N VAL A 86 -7.73 -10.00 3.26
CA VAL A 86 -7.08 -9.26 2.18
C VAL A 86 -5.79 -8.61 2.68
N ALA A 87 -5.83 -7.90 3.82
CA ALA A 87 -4.66 -7.28 4.41
C ALA A 87 -3.59 -8.31 4.81
N LEU A 88 -3.99 -9.44 5.39
CA LEU A 88 -3.06 -10.51 5.77
C LEU A 88 -2.40 -11.18 4.56
N ALA A 89 -3.17 -11.44 3.49
CA ALA A 89 -2.64 -11.98 2.25
C ALA A 89 -1.69 -10.99 1.55
N ALA A 90 -2.00 -9.69 1.59
CA ALA A 90 -1.11 -8.65 1.09
C ALA A 90 0.23 -8.66 1.84
N LYS A 91 0.22 -8.77 3.19
CA LYS A 91 1.45 -8.93 3.99
C LYS A 91 2.25 -10.18 3.62
N CYS A 92 1.57 -11.30 3.34
CA CYS A 92 2.24 -12.50 2.87
C CYS A 92 2.94 -12.27 1.53
N LEU A 93 2.28 -11.58 0.58
CA LEU A 93 2.89 -11.18 -0.70
C LEU A 93 4.08 -10.23 -0.50
N THR A 94 4.00 -9.28 0.45
CA THR A 94 5.14 -8.42 0.83
C THR A 94 6.34 -9.26 1.26
N GLY A 95 6.13 -10.21 2.19
CA GLY A 95 7.20 -11.07 2.69
C GLY A 95 7.81 -11.95 1.59
N LEU A 96 6.99 -12.49 0.68
CA LEU A 96 7.50 -13.22 -0.49
C LEU A 96 8.33 -12.33 -1.41
N ALA A 97 7.85 -11.13 -1.74
CA ALA A 97 8.57 -10.20 -2.62
C ALA A 97 9.91 -9.76 -2.02
N VAL A 98 9.93 -9.43 -0.71
CA VAL A 98 11.15 -9.05 0.01
C VAL A 98 12.13 -10.22 0.10
N GLY A 99 11.64 -11.40 0.49
CA GLY A 99 12.47 -12.57 0.74
C GLY A 99 12.96 -13.30 -0.52
N LEU A 100 12.28 -13.15 -1.66
CA LEU A 100 12.72 -13.74 -2.95
C LEU A 100 13.42 -12.74 -3.86
N ARG A 101 13.22 -11.43 -3.63
CA ARG A 101 13.74 -10.34 -4.48
C ARG A 101 13.42 -10.59 -5.95
N LYS A 102 14.41 -10.53 -6.84
CA LYS A 102 14.25 -10.67 -8.30
C LYS A 102 13.59 -12.00 -8.72
N LYS A 103 13.66 -13.06 -7.90
CA LYS A 103 13.01 -14.35 -8.19
C LYS A 103 11.47 -14.25 -8.15
N PHE A 104 10.92 -13.25 -7.44
CA PHE A 104 9.47 -12.97 -7.45
C PHE A 104 9.01 -12.24 -8.72
N GLY A 105 9.91 -11.63 -9.49
CA GLY A 105 9.57 -10.76 -10.61
C GLY A 105 8.68 -11.42 -11.68
N GLN A 106 8.78 -12.73 -11.86
CA GLN A 106 7.93 -13.52 -12.77
C GLN A 106 6.44 -13.48 -12.41
N TYR A 107 6.10 -13.23 -11.14
CA TYR A 107 4.72 -13.15 -10.67
C TYR A 107 4.16 -11.71 -10.69
N ALA A 108 5.03 -10.71 -10.73
CA ALA A 108 4.64 -9.31 -10.56
C ALA A 108 3.57 -8.85 -11.55
N GLY A 109 3.70 -9.24 -12.83
CA GLY A 109 2.80 -8.81 -13.91
C GLY A 109 1.32 -9.12 -13.66
N HIS A 110 1.00 -10.23 -12.99
CA HIS A 110 -0.38 -10.60 -12.70
C HIS A 110 -0.84 -10.28 -11.27
N VAL A 111 0.10 -9.99 -10.35
CA VAL A 111 -0.22 -9.61 -8.96
C VAL A 111 -0.47 -8.11 -8.84
N VAL A 112 0.36 -7.28 -9.48
CA VAL A 112 0.25 -5.81 -9.45
C VAL A 112 -1.16 -5.31 -9.83
N PRO A 113 -1.77 -5.76 -10.95
CA PRO A 113 -3.08 -5.25 -11.35
C PRO A 113 -4.17 -5.65 -10.35
N THR A 114 -4.06 -6.85 -9.77
CA THR A 114 -5.00 -7.34 -8.75
C THR A 114 -4.94 -6.46 -7.49
N ILE A 115 -3.73 -6.07 -7.04
CA ILE A 115 -3.57 -5.18 -5.89
C ILE A 115 -4.12 -3.78 -6.22
N LEU A 116 -3.83 -3.25 -7.41
CA LEU A 116 -4.31 -1.94 -7.84
C LEU A 116 -5.85 -1.88 -7.85
N GLU A 117 -6.52 -2.89 -8.41
CA GLU A 117 -7.98 -2.99 -8.38
C GLU A 117 -8.55 -3.13 -6.96
N LYS A 118 -7.77 -3.70 -6.04
CA LYS A 118 -8.18 -3.88 -4.64
C LYS A 118 -8.12 -2.59 -3.82
N PHE A 119 -7.48 -1.52 -4.31
CA PHE A 119 -7.53 -0.20 -3.68
C PHE A 119 -8.92 0.46 -3.66
N LYS A 120 -9.98 -0.21 -4.13
CA LYS A 120 -11.36 0.14 -3.78
C LYS A 120 -11.64 0.08 -2.28
N GLU A 121 -10.82 -0.65 -1.51
CA GLU A 121 -10.88 -0.68 -0.04
C GLU A 121 -10.40 0.64 0.56
N LYS A 122 -11.12 1.14 1.58
CA LYS A 122 -10.82 2.44 2.23
C LYS A 122 -10.30 2.35 3.66
N LYS A 123 -10.30 1.15 4.25
CA LYS A 123 -9.81 0.96 5.63
C LYS A 123 -8.31 1.22 5.67
N PRO A 124 -7.79 2.15 6.50
CA PRO A 124 -6.38 2.52 6.50
C PRO A 124 -5.43 1.33 6.65
N GLN A 125 -5.74 0.41 7.56
CA GLN A 125 -4.93 -0.81 7.76
C GLN A 125 -4.86 -1.71 6.52
N VAL A 126 -5.94 -1.79 5.73
CA VAL A 126 -5.98 -2.60 4.52
C VAL A 126 -5.23 -1.89 3.38
N VAL A 127 -5.46 -0.58 3.23
CA VAL A 127 -4.77 0.26 2.23
C VAL A 127 -3.26 0.23 2.46
N GLN A 128 -2.82 0.37 3.71
CA GLN A 128 -1.40 0.30 4.07
C GLN A 128 -0.79 -1.06 3.67
N ALA A 129 -1.45 -2.17 4.02
CA ALA A 129 -0.94 -3.50 3.65
C ALA A 129 -0.85 -3.69 2.13
N LEU A 130 -1.81 -3.15 1.36
CA LEU A 130 -1.78 -3.19 -0.10
C LEU A 130 -0.66 -2.30 -0.68
N GLN A 131 -0.41 -1.13 -0.09
CA GLN A 131 0.70 -0.23 -0.47
C GLN A 131 2.06 -0.89 -0.22
N GLU A 132 2.25 -1.48 0.97
CA GLU A 132 3.47 -2.20 1.31
C GLU A 132 3.71 -3.38 0.35
N ALA A 133 2.65 -4.11 0.00
CA ALA A 133 2.74 -5.24 -0.92
C ALA A 133 3.13 -4.80 -2.33
N ILE A 134 2.44 -3.82 -2.92
CA ILE A 134 2.72 -3.39 -4.29
C ILE A 134 4.10 -2.74 -4.41
N ASP A 135 4.52 -1.97 -3.40
CA ASP A 135 5.83 -1.33 -3.38
C ASP A 135 6.96 -2.38 -3.28
N ALA A 136 6.81 -3.39 -2.42
CA ALA A 136 7.76 -4.50 -2.34
C ALA A 136 7.83 -5.29 -3.66
N ILE A 137 6.69 -5.59 -4.27
CA ILE A 137 6.62 -6.30 -5.56
C ILE A 137 7.29 -5.48 -6.67
N PHE A 138 7.11 -4.15 -6.69
CA PHE A 138 7.73 -3.30 -7.69
C PHE A 138 9.26 -3.43 -7.71
N LEU A 139 9.90 -3.56 -6.54
CA LEU A 139 11.36 -3.75 -6.43
C LEU A 139 11.86 -5.06 -7.07
N THR A 140 10.97 -6.03 -7.29
CA THR A 140 11.28 -7.33 -7.90
C THR A 140 11.20 -7.31 -9.42
N THR A 141 10.58 -6.28 -10.01
CA THR A 141 10.35 -6.14 -11.45
C THR A 141 10.84 -4.78 -11.97
N THR A 142 10.43 -4.40 -13.18
CA THR A 142 10.66 -3.07 -13.76
C THR A 142 9.32 -2.44 -14.12
N LEU A 143 9.27 -1.10 -14.19
CA LEU A 143 8.06 -0.41 -14.63
C LEU A 143 7.63 -0.82 -16.05
N GLN A 144 8.60 -1.08 -16.94
CA GLN A 144 8.33 -1.54 -18.31
C GLN A 144 7.47 -2.81 -18.32
N ASN A 145 7.81 -3.79 -17.47
CA ASN A 145 7.13 -5.10 -17.41
C ASN A 145 5.68 -5.03 -16.92
N ILE A 146 5.30 -3.98 -16.20
CA ILE A 146 3.95 -3.81 -15.64
C ILE A 146 3.21 -2.63 -16.26
N SER A 147 3.79 -1.96 -17.25
CA SER A 147 3.33 -0.65 -17.72
C SER A 147 1.94 -0.69 -18.34
N GLU A 148 1.67 -1.68 -19.19
CA GLU A 148 0.38 -1.84 -19.87
C GLU A 148 -0.74 -2.05 -18.86
N ASP A 149 -0.56 -2.96 -17.91
CA ASP A 149 -1.59 -3.24 -16.90
C ASP A 149 -1.81 -2.06 -15.96
N VAL A 150 -0.74 -1.37 -15.55
CA VAL A 150 -0.88 -0.20 -14.67
C VAL A 150 -1.62 0.93 -15.39
N LEU A 151 -1.30 1.19 -16.66
CA LEU A 151 -2.01 2.18 -17.49
C LEU A 151 -3.49 1.81 -17.66
N ALA A 152 -3.80 0.53 -17.84
CA ALA A 152 -5.19 0.06 -17.90
C ALA A 152 -5.95 0.36 -16.59
N VAL A 153 -5.31 0.15 -15.42
CA VAL A 153 -5.94 0.47 -14.13
C VAL A 153 -6.04 1.98 -13.87
N MET A 154 -5.16 2.81 -14.44
CA MET A 154 -5.29 4.26 -14.34
C MET A 154 -6.60 4.77 -14.98
N ASP A 155 -7.11 4.12 -16.02
CA ASP A 155 -8.38 4.50 -16.67
C ASP A 155 -9.64 4.02 -15.90
N ASN A 156 -9.47 3.45 -14.70
CA ASN A 156 -10.58 2.92 -13.90
C ASN A 156 -11.55 4.02 -13.46
N LYS A 157 -12.86 3.76 -13.54
CA LYS A 157 -13.91 4.71 -13.12
C LYS A 157 -13.92 5.05 -11.61
N ASN A 158 -13.28 4.27 -10.75
CA ASN A 158 -13.27 4.49 -9.31
C ASN A 158 -12.17 5.50 -8.90
N PRO A 159 -12.53 6.68 -8.33
CA PRO A 159 -11.55 7.69 -7.93
C PRO A 159 -10.50 7.19 -6.93
N THR A 160 -10.87 6.30 -6.00
CA THR A 160 -9.91 5.75 -5.03
C THR A 160 -8.85 4.87 -5.71
N ILE A 161 -9.25 4.10 -6.74
CA ILE A 161 -8.30 3.30 -7.54
C ILE A 161 -7.38 4.24 -8.33
N LYS A 162 -7.92 5.27 -8.99
CA LYS A 162 -7.11 6.26 -9.72
C LYS A 162 -6.09 6.96 -8.82
N GLN A 163 -6.54 7.40 -7.64
CA GLN A 163 -5.69 8.05 -6.63
C GLN A 163 -4.54 7.11 -6.23
N GLN A 164 -4.85 5.90 -5.76
CA GLN A 164 -3.83 4.97 -5.26
C GLN A 164 -2.87 4.52 -6.37
N THR A 165 -3.37 4.34 -7.60
CA THR A 165 -2.53 4.02 -8.76
C THR A 165 -1.58 5.18 -9.09
N SER A 166 -2.06 6.43 -9.05
CA SER A 166 -1.22 7.60 -9.29
C SER A 166 -0.15 7.77 -8.21
N LEU A 167 -0.50 7.53 -6.93
CA LEU A 167 0.47 7.51 -5.83
C LEU A 167 1.49 6.38 -5.97
N PHE A 168 1.06 5.19 -6.41
CA PHE A 168 1.96 4.07 -6.70
C PHE A 168 2.95 4.44 -7.81
N ILE A 169 2.49 5.11 -8.88
CA ILE A 169 3.37 5.60 -9.94
C ILE A 169 4.36 6.64 -9.40
N ALA A 170 3.91 7.58 -8.57
CA ALA A 170 4.81 8.54 -7.91
C ALA A 170 5.93 7.80 -7.15
N ARG A 171 5.59 6.82 -6.30
CA ARG A 171 6.59 6.03 -5.57
C ARG A 171 7.49 5.22 -6.52
N SER A 172 6.92 4.60 -7.55
CA SER A 172 7.65 3.79 -8.54
C SER A 172 8.65 4.63 -9.35
N PHE A 173 8.30 5.86 -9.73
CA PHE A 173 9.20 6.76 -10.44
C PHE A 173 10.44 7.12 -9.63
N ARG A 174 10.36 7.21 -8.28
CA ARG A 174 11.53 7.48 -7.42
C ARG A 174 12.61 6.40 -7.51
N HIS A 175 12.23 5.19 -7.92
CA HIS A 175 13.13 4.07 -8.16
C HIS A 175 13.62 3.98 -9.61
N CYS A 176 13.14 4.83 -10.50
CA CYS A 176 13.58 4.88 -11.88
C CYS A 176 14.75 5.86 -12.06
N THR A 177 15.42 5.75 -13.21
CA THR A 177 16.40 6.72 -13.72
C THR A 177 16.00 7.12 -15.14
N ALA A 178 16.74 8.05 -15.74
CA ALA A 178 16.53 8.42 -17.15
C ALA A 178 16.65 7.23 -18.12
N SER A 179 17.41 6.17 -17.78
CA SER A 179 17.53 4.98 -18.63
C SER A 179 16.35 4.02 -18.46
N THR A 180 15.80 3.88 -17.25
CA THR A 180 14.68 2.97 -16.98
C THR A 180 13.31 3.61 -17.17
N LEU A 181 13.25 4.94 -17.38
CA LEU A 181 12.06 5.70 -17.73
C LEU A 181 12.27 6.49 -19.03
N PRO A 182 12.50 5.79 -20.17
CA PRO A 182 12.70 6.46 -21.46
C PRO A 182 11.41 7.16 -21.91
N LYS A 183 11.55 8.09 -22.87
CA LYS A 183 10.42 8.88 -23.40
C LYS A 183 9.25 8.01 -23.92
N SER A 184 9.54 6.84 -24.48
CA SER A 184 8.53 5.88 -24.96
C SER A 184 7.65 5.35 -23.84
N LEU A 185 8.23 5.08 -22.67
CA LEU A 185 7.51 4.61 -21.48
C LEU A 185 6.85 5.78 -20.73
N LEU A 186 7.53 6.92 -20.64
CA LEU A 186 7.04 8.10 -19.93
C LEU A 186 5.80 8.72 -20.59
N LYS A 187 5.76 8.78 -21.93
CA LYS A 187 4.69 9.47 -22.68
C LYS A 187 3.28 8.94 -22.34
N PRO A 188 3.00 7.62 -22.34
CA PRO A 188 1.71 7.08 -21.92
C PRO A 188 1.33 7.45 -20.47
N PHE A 189 2.27 7.38 -19.53
CA PHE A 189 2.01 7.76 -18.13
C PHE A 189 1.71 9.25 -18.01
N CYS A 190 2.47 10.12 -18.67
CA CYS A 190 2.15 11.56 -18.71
C CYS A 190 0.75 11.79 -19.28
N ALA A 191 0.37 11.14 -20.38
CA ALA A 191 -0.97 11.27 -20.95
C ALA A 191 -2.08 10.85 -19.97
N ALA A 192 -1.89 9.74 -19.24
CA ALA A 192 -2.83 9.30 -18.22
C ALA A 192 -2.90 10.26 -17.01
N LEU A 193 -1.76 10.72 -16.51
CA LEU A 193 -1.68 11.67 -15.39
C LEU A 193 -2.26 13.05 -15.76
N LEU A 194 -2.10 13.50 -17.00
CA LEU A 194 -2.70 14.74 -17.50
C LEU A 194 -4.23 14.68 -17.55
N LYS A 195 -4.82 13.49 -17.74
CA LYS A 195 -6.26 13.30 -17.52
C LYS A 195 -6.60 13.45 -16.02
N HIS A 196 -5.78 12.85 -15.14
CA HIS A 196 -6.04 12.84 -13.69
C HIS A 196 -5.91 14.21 -13.00
N ILE A 197 -5.02 15.10 -13.45
CA ILE A 197 -4.95 16.47 -12.92
C ILE A 197 -6.20 17.31 -13.21
N ASN A 198 -7.08 16.81 -14.08
CA ASN A 198 -8.37 17.39 -14.42
C ASN A 198 -9.55 16.54 -13.91
N ASP A 199 -9.29 15.52 -13.07
CA ASP A 199 -10.35 14.68 -12.49
C ASP A 199 -11.23 15.48 -11.53
N SER A 200 -12.49 15.07 -11.36
CA SER A 200 -13.43 15.75 -10.47
C SER A 200 -13.05 15.60 -9.00
N ALA A 201 -12.42 14.48 -8.62
CA ALA A 201 -11.97 14.23 -7.25
C ALA A 201 -10.64 14.96 -6.95
N PRO A 202 -10.57 15.82 -5.91
CA PRO A 202 -9.33 16.52 -5.56
C PRO A 202 -8.17 15.57 -5.25
N GLU A 203 -8.45 14.46 -4.58
CA GLU A 203 -7.43 13.50 -4.17
C GLU A 203 -6.75 12.83 -5.37
N VAL A 204 -7.49 12.63 -6.47
CA VAL A 204 -6.94 12.10 -7.73
C VAL A 204 -6.03 13.14 -8.39
N ARG A 205 -6.43 14.42 -8.39
CA ARG A 205 -5.62 15.51 -8.94
C ARG A 205 -4.32 15.66 -8.16
N ASP A 206 -4.38 15.65 -6.83
CA ASP A 206 -3.22 15.82 -5.95
C ASP A 206 -2.22 14.67 -6.12
N ALA A 207 -2.71 13.43 -6.19
CA ALA A 207 -1.87 12.26 -6.48
C ALA A 207 -1.22 12.33 -7.87
N ALA A 208 -1.91 12.89 -8.86
CA ALA A 208 -1.36 13.06 -10.20
C ALA A 208 -0.30 14.17 -10.29
N PHE A 209 -0.49 15.28 -9.54
CA PHE A 209 0.55 16.31 -9.39
C PHE A 209 1.81 15.73 -8.74
N GLU A 210 1.66 14.88 -7.73
CA GLU A 210 2.79 14.20 -7.09
C GLU A 210 3.54 13.28 -8.06
N ALA A 211 2.81 12.48 -8.86
CA ALA A 211 3.40 11.60 -9.86
C ALA A 211 4.14 12.37 -10.97
N LEU A 212 3.52 13.43 -11.52
CA LEU A 212 4.16 14.29 -12.53
C LEU A 212 5.36 15.05 -11.95
N GLY A 213 5.25 15.54 -10.71
CA GLY A 213 6.36 16.19 -10.01
C GLY A 213 7.52 15.22 -9.78
N THR A 214 7.22 13.97 -9.44
CA THR A 214 8.25 12.94 -9.32
C THR A 214 8.92 12.65 -10.65
N ALA A 215 8.15 12.51 -11.74
CA ALA A 215 8.72 12.34 -13.07
C ALA A 215 9.66 13.52 -13.43
N LEU A 216 9.23 14.75 -13.15
CA LEU A 216 10.02 15.96 -13.37
C LEU A 216 11.37 15.91 -12.63
N LYS A 217 11.35 15.46 -11.38
CA LYS A 217 12.56 15.30 -10.56
C LYS A 217 13.49 14.21 -11.07
N VAL A 218 12.95 13.09 -11.57
CA VAL A 218 13.71 11.88 -11.92
C VAL A 218 14.34 11.98 -13.31
N VAL A 219 13.58 12.40 -14.33
CA VAL A 219 14.06 12.48 -15.73
C VAL A 219 14.40 13.89 -16.18
N GLY A 220 14.09 14.90 -15.36
CA GLY A 220 14.38 16.30 -15.61
C GLY A 220 13.33 17.03 -16.47
N GLU A 221 13.35 18.35 -16.38
CA GLU A 221 12.39 19.23 -17.06
C GLU A 221 12.36 19.05 -18.58
N LYS A 222 13.53 18.85 -19.20
CA LYS A 222 13.63 18.66 -20.67
C LYS A 222 12.82 17.47 -21.16
N ALA A 223 12.71 16.41 -20.36
CA ALA A 223 11.98 15.21 -20.73
C ALA A 223 10.47 15.35 -20.53
N VAL A 224 10.04 16.06 -19.47
CA VAL A 224 8.62 16.16 -19.09
C VAL A 224 7.91 17.36 -19.71
N ASN A 225 8.55 18.53 -19.80
CA ASN A 225 7.94 19.77 -20.30
C ASN A 225 7.24 19.63 -21.67
N PRO A 226 7.75 18.84 -22.64
CA PRO A 226 7.04 18.64 -23.92
C PRO A 226 5.63 18.06 -23.78
N PHE A 227 5.29 17.45 -22.65
CA PHE A 227 3.96 16.91 -22.36
C PHE A 227 3.07 17.89 -21.58
N LEU A 228 3.62 18.95 -21.01
CA LEU A 228 2.91 19.87 -20.12
C LEU A 228 2.47 21.18 -20.79
N ASN A 229 2.60 21.29 -22.12
CA ASN A 229 2.34 22.54 -22.86
C ASN A 229 0.91 23.08 -22.68
N ASP A 230 -0.08 22.20 -22.53
CA ASP A 230 -1.49 22.56 -22.40
C ASP A 230 -1.96 22.64 -20.93
N VAL A 231 -1.03 22.59 -19.97
CA VAL A 231 -1.33 22.66 -18.54
C VAL A 231 -1.33 24.13 -18.11
N ASP A 232 -2.39 24.58 -17.44
CA ASP A 232 -2.47 25.93 -16.93
C ASP A 232 -1.39 26.23 -15.88
N LYS A 233 -1.02 27.50 -15.75
CA LYS A 233 0.06 27.96 -14.88
C LYS A 233 -0.11 27.47 -13.43
N LEU A 234 -1.34 27.49 -12.90
CA LEU A 234 -1.60 27.11 -11.50
C LEU A 234 -1.33 25.61 -11.28
N LYS A 235 -1.71 24.76 -12.23
CA LYS A 235 -1.38 23.33 -12.19
C LYS A 235 0.11 23.06 -12.41
N LEU A 236 0.77 23.78 -13.32
CA LEU A 236 2.22 23.69 -13.52
C LEU A 236 3.00 24.02 -12.24
N ASP A 237 2.61 25.09 -11.55
CA ASP A 237 3.25 25.52 -10.30
C ASP A 237 3.10 24.43 -9.21
N LYS A 238 1.93 23.78 -9.12
CA LYS A 238 1.73 22.62 -8.24
C LYS A 238 2.62 21.43 -8.59
N ILE A 239 2.76 21.09 -9.87
CA ILE A 239 3.66 20.01 -10.32
C ILE A 239 5.10 20.29 -9.92
N LYS A 240 5.56 21.54 -10.11
CA LYS A 240 6.91 21.99 -9.72
C LYS A 240 7.11 21.97 -8.20
N GLU A 241 6.10 22.39 -7.43
CA GLU A 241 6.12 22.31 -5.98
C GLU A 241 6.28 20.85 -5.50
N CYS A 242 5.50 19.94 -6.06
CA CYS A 242 5.63 18.50 -5.79
C CYS A 242 7.03 17.99 -6.15
N SER A 243 7.58 18.37 -7.31
CA SER A 243 8.95 18.02 -7.71
C SER A 243 10.01 18.49 -6.70
N GLY A 244 9.82 19.64 -6.07
CA GLY A 244 10.71 20.17 -5.04
C GLY A 244 10.74 19.33 -3.77
N LYS A 245 9.62 18.68 -3.43
CA LYS A 245 9.47 17.83 -2.23
C LYS A 245 9.99 16.40 -2.41
N VAL A 246 10.28 15.99 -3.65
CA VAL A 246 10.68 14.61 -3.97
C VAL A 246 12.16 14.40 -3.66
N GLU A 247 12.43 13.46 -2.75
CA GLU A 247 13.76 12.93 -2.48
C GLU A 247 14.04 11.69 -3.34
N LEU A 248 15.16 11.69 -4.05
CA LEU A 248 15.55 10.57 -4.91
C LEU A 248 16.32 9.50 -4.13
N ILE A 249 16.01 8.24 -4.41
CA ILE A 249 16.63 7.09 -3.73
C ILE A 249 18.05 6.84 -4.24
N HIS A 250 18.31 7.10 -5.53
CA HIS A 250 19.60 6.88 -6.19
C HIS A 250 20.52 8.12 -6.15
N GLY A 251 20.33 9.02 -5.17
CA GLY A 251 20.91 10.37 -5.18
C GLY A 251 21.80 10.75 -4.00
N LYS A 252 22.18 9.83 -3.11
CA LYS A 252 23.15 10.15 -2.07
C LYS A 252 24.57 10.13 -2.66
N LYS A 253 24.94 11.22 -3.35
CA LYS A 253 26.35 11.61 -3.42
C LYS A 253 26.84 11.76 -1.98
N ALA A 254 27.96 11.14 -1.66
CA ALA A 254 28.71 11.43 -0.45
C ALA A 254 29.08 12.93 -0.41
N GLY A 255 28.92 13.57 0.76
CA GLY A 255 29.27 14.96 1.05
C GLY A 255 28.17 15.98 0.67
N LEU A 256 27.67 16.89 1.51
CA LEU A 256 28.16 17.42 2.78
C LEU A 256 26.97 17.55 3.76
N ALA A 257 27.07 16.90 4.92
CA ALA A 257 26.37 17.35 6.12
C ALA A 257 27.25 18.43 6.77
N ALA A 258 26.98 19.69 6.47
CA ALA A 258 27.41 20.79 7.33
C ALA A 258 26.35 20.95 8.43
N GLU A 259 26.44 20.12 9.47
CA GLU A 259 25.78 20.43 10.75
C GLU A 259 26.44 21.69 11.34
N LYS A 260 25.73 22.81 11.32
CA LYS A 260 25.95 23.88 12.30
C LYS A 260 25.02 23.61 13.49
N LYS A 261 25.54 22.90 14.50
CA LYS A 261 25.07 23.02 15.87
C LYS A 261 26.11 23.79 16.66
N ASP A 262 25.80 25.05 16.93
CA ASP A 262 26.45 25.88 17.93
C ASP A 262 26.28 25.24 19.32
N LEU A 263 27.37 24.74 19.89
CA LEU A 263 27.52 24.55 21.33
C LEU A 263 28.90 25.07 21.75
N LYS A 264 28.89 26.22 22.45
CA LYS A 264 30.05 26.83 23.10
C LYS A 264 30.68 25.89 24.13
N PRO A 265 32.02 25.80 24.23
CA PRO A 265 32.70 25.06 25.27
C PRO A 265 32.91 25.93 26.53
N GLY A 266 32.57 25.38 27.70
CA GLY A 266 32.96 25.89 29.01
C GLY A 266 34.09 25.02 29.61
N PRO A 267 35.09 25.61 30.30
CA PRO A 267 36.36 24.94 30.59
C PRO A 267 36.33 24.11 31.87
N GLY A 268 37.11 23.03 31.87
CA GLY A 268 37.10 21.99 32.88
C GLY A 268 37.83 22.30 34.20
N ARG A 269 37.83 21.29 35.08
CA ARG A 269 38.91 20.94 36.02
C ARG A 269 38.65 19.58 36.68
N THR A 270 39.62 18.69 36.48
CA THR A 270 40.22 17.68 37.37
C THR A 270 39.60 17.28 38.73
N ALA A 271 39.66 15.95 38.93
CA ALA A 271 40.12 15.20 40.12
C ALA A 271 39.17 14.80 41.26
N ALA A 272 39.10 13.47 41.43
CA ALA A 272 39.29 12.65 42.65
C ALA A 272 38.27 12.69 43.82
N SER A 273 37.81 11.47 44.14
CA SER A 273 37.71 10.80 45.45
C SER A 273 36.86 11.41 46.58
N GLY A 274 36.09 10.56 47.26
CA GLY A 274 35.68 10.81 48.64
C GLY A 274 34.34 10.19 49.03
N ALA A 275 34.38 9.31 50.04
CA ALA A 275 33.24 8.61 50.63
C ALA A 275 32.65 9.34 51.86
N ALA A 276 31.43 8.92 52.21
CA ALA A 276 30.84 8.79 53.56
C ALA A 276 30.08 9.96 54.24
N GLY A 277 28.86 9.62 54.69
CA GLY A 277 28.11 10.11 55.87
C GLY A 277 27.32 11.41 55.71
N ASP A 278 26.17 11.66 56.34
CA ASP A 278 25.22 10.95 57.21
C ASP A 278 24.03 11.94 57.45
N LYS A 279 22.87 11.40 57.85
CA LYS A 279 21.69 12.05 58.50
C LYS A 279 20.58 12.78 57.71
N ASP A 280 19.44 12.07 57.68
CA ASP A 280 18.09 12.42 58.17
C ASP A 280 17.46 13.75 57.73
N THR A 281 16.23 13.80 57.18
CA THR A 281 15.00 13.37 57.88
C THR A 281 13.79 13.27 56.92
N LYS A 282 12.92 12.28 57.18
CA LYS A 282 11.44 12.24 57.03
C LYS A 282 10.81 12.28 55.62
N ASP A 283 10.31 11.13 55.13
CA ASP A 283 8.90 10.62 55.19
C ASP A 283 8.02 11.20 54.05
N ILE A 284 7.17 10.49 53.29
CA ILE A 284 6.61 9.13 53.32
C ILE A 284 6.20 8.74 51.87
N SER A 285 6.62 7.53 51.51
CA SER A 285 5.95 6.45 50.75
C SER A 285 5.01 6.70 49.56
N ALA A 286 5.39 6.05 48.45
CA ALA A 286 4.52 5.52 47.40
C ALA A 286 3.43 4.56 47.95
N PRO A 287 2.44 4.17 47.12
CA PRO A 287 2.49 2.78 46.65
C PRO A 287 2.03 2.54 45.19
N LYS A 288 2.64 1.52 44.58
CA LYS A 288 2.22 0.72 43.40
C LYS A 288 1.64 -0.64 43.92
N PRO A 289 1.19 -1.62 43.09
CA PRO A 289 -0.11 -1.72 42.40
C PRO A 289 -0.89 -3.07 42.62
N GLY A 290 -2.19 -3.10 42.25
CA GLY A 290 -3.01 -4.30 41.88
C GLY A 290 -3.88 -4.95 43.00
N PRO A 291 -4.82 -5.90 42.73
CA PRO A 291 -5.36 -6.45 41.46
C PRO A 291 -6.92 -6.77 41.40
N LEU A 292 -7.43 -6.98 40.17
CA LEU A 292 -8.56 -7.84 39.67
C LEU A 292 -9.88 -8.09 40.46
N LYS A 293 -11.05 -7.92 39.78
CA LYS A 293 -12.15 -8.93 39.68
C LYS A 293 -13.27 -8.60 38.65
N LYS A 294 -13.90 -9.67 38.14
CA LYS A 294 -14.83 -9.84 37.00
C LYS A 294 -16.30 -9.42 37.25
N ALA A 295 -17.04 -9.24 36.14
CA ALA A 295 -18.50 -9.08 36.02
C ALA A 295 -19.32 -10.36 36.32
N PRO A 296 -20.67 -10.27 36.32
CA PRO A 296 -21.48 -11.11 35.44
C PRO A 296 -22.67 -10.40 34.75
N ALA A 297 -23.39 -11.17 33.91
CA ALA A 297 -24.17 -10.73 32.75
C ALA A 297 -25.70 -10.94 32.83
N THR A 298 -26.38 -10.35 31.83
CA THR A 298 -27.65 -10.77 31.13
C THR A 298 -29.02 -10.72 31.83
N LYS A 299 -29.98 -10.02 31.19
CA LYS A 299 -31.15 -10.65 30.53
C LYS A 299 -31.89 -9.68 29.60
N VAL A 300 -32.24 -10.20 28.42
CA VAL A 300 -33.17 -9.66 27.40
C VAL A 300 -34.60 -10.05 27.78
N ASN A 301 -35.60 -9.15 27.62
CA ASN A 301 -36.91 -9.56 27.08
C ASN A 301 -37.71 -8.40 26.46
N ARG A 302 -38.48 -8.77 25.44
CA ARG A 302 -39.36 -7.98 24.56
C ARG A 302 -40.64 -7.51 25.27
N ARG A 303 -41.25 -6.40 24.84
CA ARG A 303 -42.56 -6.37 24.14
C ARG A 303 -43.09 -4.94 23.89
N LEU A 304 -43.87 -4.87 22.81
CA LEU A 304 -44.70 -3.78 22.24
C LEU A 304 -45.68 -3.09 23.21
N GLY A 305 -46.05 -1.85 22.86
CA GLY A 305 -47.30 -1.17 23.25
C GLY A 305 -47.10 0.35 23.46
N LYS A 306 -47.20 1.27 22.49
CA LYS A 306 -48.36 1.81 21.71
C LYS A 306 -49.00 3.06 22.38
N TYR A 307 -49.32 4.04 21.52
CA TYR A 307 -50.09 5.29 21.68
C TYR A 307 -49.33 6.52 22.23
N GLY A 308 -49.39 7.72 21.64
CA GLY A 308 -50.10 8.22 20.45
C GLY A 308 -50.20 9.75 20.52
N LEU A 309 -50.18 10.44 19.38
CA LEU A 309 -50.95 11.69 19.19
C LEU A 309 -51.32 11.84 17.70
N LYS A 310 -52.52 12.39 17.50
CA LYS A 310 -53.47 12.24 16.40
C LYS A 310 -53.60 13.58 15.66
N LEU A 311 -53.99 13.55 14.36
CA LEU A 311 -54.85 14.52 13.64
C LEU A 311 -54.69 14.25 12.12
N GLU A 312 -55.49 13.38 11.51
CA GLU A 312 -56.86 13.54 10.95
C GLU A 312 -56.96 14.20 9.57
N PHE A 313 -57.86 13.60 8.78
CA PHE A 313 -58.06 13.57 7.34
C PHE A 313 -59.42 14.21 6.98
N SER A 314 -59.58 14.64 5.73
CA SER A 314 -60.79 14.45 4.88
C SER A 314 -60.49 15.08 3.49
N GLY A 315 -60.79 14.54 2.31
CA GLY A 315 -61.46 13.31 1.87
C GLY A 315 -62.82 13.58 1.21
N VAL A 316 -62.91 13.58 -0.14
CA VAL A 316 -64.08 13.26 -1.02
C VAL A 316 -63.53 13.08 -2.46
N GLY A 317 -63.88 12.15 -3.37
CA GLY A 317 -64.82 11.02 -3.44
C GLY A 317 -64.83 10.39 -4.86
N SER A 318 -65.25 9.10 -4.96
CA SER A 318 -66.02 8.35 -6.01
C SER A 318 -65.96 8.76 -7.51
N GLU A 319 -66.05 7.91 -8.55
CA GLU A 319 -66.46 6.50 -8.75
C GLU A 319 -66.19 6.03 -10.21
N SER A 320 -66.10 4.70 -10.39
CA SER A 320 -66.61 3.82 -11.47
C SER A 320 -66.41 4.10 -12.98
N GLN A 321 -65.73 3.16 -13.69
CA GLN A 321 -66.39 2.29 -14.70
C GLN A 321 -65.52 1.10 -15.14
N VAL A 322 -66.18 0.01 -15.54
CA VAL A 322 -65.72 -1.39 -15.68
C VAL A 322 -65.87 -1.88 -17.13
N HIS A 323 -65.19 -3.00 -17.46
CA HIS A 323 -65.34 -3.94 -18.59
C HIS A 323 -64.45 -3.69 -19.83
N GLY A 324 -63.79 -4.68 -20.44
CA GLY A 324 -63.75 -6.13 -20.23
C GLY A 324 -62.71 -6.80 -21.15
N CYS A 325 -62.26 -8.00 -20.77
CA CYS A 325 -61.65 -9.02 -21.64
C CYS A 325 -62.78 -9.96 -22.11
N PRO A 326 -62.66 -10.81 -23.18
CA PRO A 326 -61.53 -11.74 -23.35
C PRO A 326 -61.20 -12.25 -24.78
N SER A 327 -60.15 -13.07 -24.85
CA SER A 327 -60.03 -14.34 -25.62
C SER A 327 -59.16 -14.45 -26.91
N ILE A 328 -58.13 -15.30 -26.77
CA ILE A 328 -57.78 -16.52 -27.55
C ILE A 328 -57.36 -16.38 -29.04
N GLY A 329 -56.21 -16.97 -29.37
CA GLY A 329 -55.87 -17.40 -30.75
C GLY A 329 -54.46 -17.96 -30.92
N PHE A 330 -54.29 -19.28 -30.73
CA PHE A 330 -53.11 -20.08 -31.10
C PHE A 330 -53.50 -21.04 -32.23
N HIS A 331 -52.57 -21.37 -33.15
CA HIS A 331 -52.64 -22.21 -34.38
C HIS A 331 -52.87 -21.41 -35.69
N LEU A 332 -52.15 -21.62 -36.80
CA LEU A 332 -51.78 -22.89 -37.46
C LEU A 332 -50.51 -22.79 -38.35
N ARG A 333 -49.77 -23.92 -38.38
CA ARG A 333 -49.16 -24.66 -39.52
C ARG A 333 -48.41 -23.95 -40.67
N ASN A 334 -47.18 -24.39 -40.90
CA ASN A 334 -46.88 -25.54 -41.78
C ASN A 334 -45.69 -26.34 -41.23
#